data_AF-A0A839VV16-F1
#
_entry.id   AF-A0A839VV16-F1
#
_cell.length_a   1.000
_cell.length_b   1.000
_cell.length_c   1.000
_cell.angle_alpha   90.00
_cell.angle_beta   90.00
_cell.angle_gamma   90.00
#
_symmetry.space_group_name_H-M   'P 1'
#
loop_
_entity.id
_entity.type
_entity.pdbx_description
1 polymer ?
#
loop_
_entity_poly.entity_id
_entity_poly.type
_entity_poly.pdbx_seq_one_letter_code
_entity_poly.pdbx_strand_id
1 'polypeptide(L)'
;MHVFVQTDQFKTDEQYDNGRTIPLPSPSADLRVLNKAALGGLKKIFIPELRYKKAGVILMNLEPRKAMQGILFENGVSKQDSPALMNAMDAINKRYGHDTLRLGSGAGFGRWKARFDNKTFHYTTDWSELPKAF
;
A
#
# COMPACT_ATOMS: atom_id res chain seq x y z
N MET A 1 -9.79 6.01 5.13
CA MET A 1 -8.84 5.45 4.15
C MET A 1 -9.38 5.63 2.74
N HIS A 2 -8.59 6.09 1.79
CA HIS A 2 -9.01 6.29 0.40
C HIS A 2 -8.36 5.23 -0.49
N VAL A 3 -9.14 4.59 -1.36
CA VAL A 3 -8.69 3.55 -2.29
C VAL A 3 -8.94 4.06 -3.70
N PHE A 4 -7.98 3.97 -4.59
CA PHE A 4 -8.13 4.47 -5.96
C PHE A 4 -7.52 3.51 -6.99
N VAL A 5 -8.02 3.61 -8.22
CA VAL A 5 -7.56 2.88 -9.39
C VAL A 5 -7.55 3.80 -10.61
N GLN A 6 -6.55 3.62 -11.46
CA GLN A 6 -6.35 4.43 -12.65
C GLN A 6 -5.81 3.56 -13.79
N THR A 7 -6.39 3.74 -14.97
CA THR A 7 -5.93 3.16 -16.24
C THR A 7 -4.77 3.97 -16.84
N ASP A 8 -4.20 3.49 -17.95
CA ASP A 8 -3.11 4.21 -18.61
C ASP A 8 -3.61 5.40 -19.43
N GLN A 9 -3.47 6.61 -18.90
CA GLN A 9 -3.83 7.85 -19.61
C GLN A 9 -3.06 8.07 -20.93
N PHE A 10 -1.94 7.37 -21.15
CA PHE A 10 -1.13 7.48 -22.36
C PHE A 10 -1.52 6.46 -23.45
N LYS A 11 -2.52 5.60 -23.19
CA LYS A 11 -3.07 4.68 -24.19
C LYS A 11 -4.39 5.22 -24.73
N THR A 12 -4.71 4.80 -25.95
CA THR A 12 -5.98 5.11 -26.65
C THR A 12 -7.14 4.19 -26.20
N ASP A 13 -6.85 3.20 -25.35
CA ASP A 13 -7.84 2.32 -24.74
C ASP A 13 -8.81 3.12 -23.83
N GLU A 14 -9.89 2.48 -23.37
CA GLU A 14 -10.86 3.10 -22.46
C GLU A 14 -10.18 3.69 -21.21
N GLN A 15 -10.41 4.98 -20.98
CA GLN A 15 -9.87 5.71 -19.85
C GLN A 15 -10.83 5.67 -18.67
N TYR A 16 -10.28 5.25 -17.54
CA TYR A 16 -10.97 5.17 -16.25
C TYR A 16 -10.04 5.59 -15.11
N ASP A 17 -10.56 6.47 -14.28
CA ASP A 17 -9.96 6.91 -13.01
C ASP A 17 -11.09 7.00 -11.98
N ASN A 18 -10.93 6.32 -10.85
CA ASN A 18 -11.93 6.37 -9.78
C ASN A 18 -11.28 6.11 -8.42
N GLY A 19 -11.86 6.74 -7.40
CA GLY A 19 -11.42 6.64 -6.02
C GLY A 19 -12.61 6.61 -5.07
N ARG A 20 -12.46 5.87 -3.98
CA ARG A 20 -13.48 5.79 -2.94
C ARG A 20 -12.86 5.85 -1.55
N THR A 21 -13.42 6.74 -0.74
CA THR A 21 -13.08 6.82 0.68
C THR A 21 -13.93 5.83 1.47
N ILE A 22 -13.25 4.94 2.18
CA ILE A 22 -13.83 3.99 3.13
C ILE A 22 -13.53 4.50 4.56
N PRO A 23 -14.58 4.83 5.35
CA PRO A 23 -14.39 5.13 6.76
C PRO A 23 -14.00 3.85 7.50
N LEU A 24 -13.01 3.96 8.37
CA LEU A 24 -12.70 2.91 9.34
C LEU A 24 -13.50 3.19 10.62
N PRO A 25 -14.12 2.17 11.24
CA PRO A 25 -14.94 2.35 12.43
C PRO A 25 -14.11 2.82 13.63
N SER A 26 -12.82 2.44 13.68
CA SER A 26 -11.84 2.90 14.64
C SER A 26 -10.49 3.09 13.93
N PRO A 27 -9.60 3.95 14.47
CA PRO A 27 -8.19 3.94 14.09
C PRO A 27 -7.61 2.53 14.27
N SER A 28 -6.83 2.05 13.30
CA SER A 28 -6.24 0.72 13.35
C SER A 28 -4.88 0.71 12.67
N ALA A 29 -3.94 -0.02 13.28
CA ALA A 29 -2.63 -0.32 12.72
C ALA A 29 -2.51 -1.79 12.29
N ASP A 30 -3.60 -2.57 12.35
CA ASP A 30 -3.59 -3.97 11.97
C ASP A 30 -3.74 -4.11 10.44
N LEU A 31 -2.70 -4.66 9.80
CA LEU A 31 -2.67 -4.86 8.36
C LEU A 31 -3.86 -5.67 7.84
N ARG A 32 -4.43 -6.57 8.65
CA ARG A 32 -5.57 -7.40 8.25
C ARG A 32 -6.85 -6.56 8.13
N VAL A 33 -7.06 -5.63 9.07
CA VAL A 33 -8.20 -4.70 9.07
C VAL A 33 -8.08 -3.75 7.88
N LEU A 34 -6.90 -3.14 7.71
CA LEU A 34 -6.62 -2.21 6.61
C LEU A 34 -6.79 -2.88 5.24
N ASN A 35 -6.20 -4.07 5.07
CA ASN A 35 -6.29 -4.80 3.80
C ASN A 35 -7.72 -5.24 3.48
N LYS A 36 -8.50 -5.70 4.47
CA LYS A 36 -9.91 -6.06 4.28
C LYS A 36 -10.74 -4.85 3.84
N ALA A 37 -10.55 -3.70 4.49
CA ALA A 37 -11.23 -2.47 4.11
C ALA A 37 -10.80 -1.97 2.73
N ALA A 38 -9.52 -2.11 2.37
CA ALA A 38 -8.99 -1.69 1.08
C ALA A 38 -9.57 -2.53 -0.07
N LEU A 39 -9.56 -3.85 0.07
CA LEU A 39 -10.19 -4.77 -0.88
C LEU A 39 -11.70 -4.54 -0.97
N GLY A 40 -12.36 -4.25 0.15
CA GLY A 40 -13.78 -3.89 0.17
C GLY A 40 -14.09 -2.60 -0.60
N GLY A 41 -13.20 -1.60 -0.52
CA GLY A 41 -13.29 -0.37 -1.31
C GLY A 41 -13.02 -0.61 -2.79
N LEU A 42 -11.94 -1.36 -3.09
CA LEU A 42 -11.53 -1.69 -4.45
C LEU A 42 -12.64 -2.41 -5.22
N LYS A 43 -13.31 -3.40 -4.61
CA LYS A 43 -14.44 -4.12 -5.21
C LYS A 43 -15.58 -3.22 -5.69
N LYS A 44 -15.72 -2.01 -5.12
CA LYS A 44 -16.79 -1.07 -5.49
C LYS A 44 -16.42 -0.14 -6.65
N ILE A 45 -15.13 -0.03 -6.97
CA ILE A 45 -14.61 0.85 -8.03
C ILE A 45 -13.93 0.04 -9.15
N PHE A 46 -13.78 -1.26 -8.96
CA PHE A 46 -13.20 -2.17 -9.94
C PHE A 46 -14.23 -2.51 -11.02
N ILE A 47 -13.84 -2.36 -12.27
CA ILE A 47 -14.58 -2.76 -13.45
C ILE A 47 -13.77 -3.87 -14.13
N PRO A 48 -14.37 -5.05 -14.34
CA PRO A 48 -13.74 -6.13 -15.11
C PRO A 48 -13.31 -5.67 -16.52
N GLU A 49 -12.35 -6.37 -17.11
CA GLU A 49 -11.83 -6.11 -18.47
C GLU A 49 -11.02 -4.80 -18.67
N LEU A 50 -11.05 -3.85 -17.73
CA LEU A 50 -10.18 -2.67 -17.81
C LEU A 50 -8.73 -2.98 -17.42
N ARG A 51 -7.80 -2.37 -18.17
CA ARG A 51 -6.36 -2.47 -17.93
C ARG A 51 -5.87 -1.35 -17.02
N TYR A 52 -5.90 -1.61 -15.73
CA TYR A 52 -5.38 -0.69 -14.73
C TYR A 52 -3.85 -0.58 -14.78
N LYS A 53 -3.34 0.66 -14.75
CA LYS A 53 -1.90 0.96 -14.68
C LYS A 53 -1.45 1.26 -13.26
N LYS A 54 -2.32 1.87 -12.46
CA LYS A 54 -2.01 2.31 -11.11
C LYS A 54 -3.18 1.99 -10.19
N ALA A 55 -2.87 1.52 -9.00
CA ALA A 55 -3.81 1.39 -7.89
C ALA A 55 -3.08 1.79 -6.61
N GLY A 56 -3.83 2.27 -5.63
CA GLY A 56 -3.22 2.67 -4.37
C GLY A 56 -4.22 2.89 -3.25
N VAL A 57 -3.66 3.00 -2.06
CA VAL A 57 -4.39 3.29 -0.83
C VAL A 57 -3.71 4.48 -0.16
N ILE A 58 -4.51 5.45 0.26
CA ILE A 58 -4.08 6.60 1.02
C ILE A 58 -4.71 6.49 2.41
N LEU A 59 -3.85 6.41 3.43
CA LEU A 59 -4.28 6.51 4.81
C LEU A 59 -4.46 7.99 5.16
N MET A 60 -5.55 8.30 5.84
CA MET A 60 -5.93 9.66 6.22
C MET A 60 -6.20 9.67 7.72
N ASN A 61 -6.06 10.84 8.35
CA ASN A 61 -6.26 11.02 9.79
C ASN A 61 -5.37 10.09 10.62
N LEU A 62 -4.07 10.07 10.30
CA LEU A 62 -3.08 9.33 11.07
C LEU A 62 -2.87 10.00 12.42
N GLU A 63 -2.98 9.23 13.49
CA GLU A 63 -2.82 9.72 14.86
C GLU A 63 -1.85 8.84 15.67
N PRO A 64 -1.15 9.41 16.66
CA PRO A 64 -0.36 8.62 17.58
C PRO A 64 -1.25 7.65 18.36
N ARG A 65 -0.80 6.40 18.52
CA ARG A 65 -1.55 5.39 19.29
C ARG A 65 -1.95 5.83 20.71
N LYS A 66 -1.15 6.69 21.34
CA LYS A 66 -1.42 7.24 22.68
C LYS A 66 -2.59 8.24 22.71
N ALA A 67 -2.99 8.77 21.56
CA ALA A 67 -4.07 9.74 21.42
C ALA A 67 -5.43 9.07 21.10
N MET A 68 -5.47 7.74 21.00
CA MET A 68 -6.68 7.01 20.62
C MET A 68 -7.73 7.11 21.74
N GLN A 69 -8.83 7.81 21.47
CA GLN A 69 -9.96 7.89 22.39
C GLN A 69 -10.81 6.62 22.28
N GLY A 70 -11.03 5.94 23.41
CA GLY A 70 -11.91 4.78 23.48
C GLY A 70 -13.37 5.15 23.22
N ILE A 71 -14.13 4.23 22.63
CA ILE A 71 -15.57 4.40 22.39
C ILE A 71 -16.34 3.87 23.61
N LEU A 72 -17.34 4.60 24.10
CA LEU A 72 -18.11 4.27 25.31
C LEU A 72 -18.78 2.87 25.25
N PHE A 73 -19.14 2.40 24.05
CA PHE A 73 -19.81 1.13 23.81
C PHE A 73 -18.92 0.17 23.02
N GLU A 74 -17.68 -0.04 23.45
CA GLU A 74 -16.71 -0.88 22.75
C GLU A 74 -17.01 -2.39 22.93
N ASN A 75 -18.09 -2.87 22.28
CA ASN A 75 -18.38 -4.28 22.18
C ASN A 75 -17.50 -4.91 21.09
N GLY A 76 -16.23 -5.20 21.42
CA GLY A 76 -15.41 -6.19 20.72
C GLY A 76 -14.65 -5.72 19.46
N VAL A 77 -14.70 -4.45 19.06
CA VAL A 77 -13.89 -3.94 17.92
C VAL A 77 -12.39 -3.91 18.27
N SER A 78 -12.06 -3.61 19.53
CA SER A 78 -10.70 -3.71 20.10
C SER A 78 -10.07 -5.12 19.96
N LYS A 79 -10.88 -6.17 19.75
CA LYS A 79 -10.39 -7.54 19.58
C LYS A 79 -9.77 -7.82 18.20
N GLN A 80 -10.02 -6.98 17.19
CA GLN A 80 -9.48 -7.19 15.85
C GLN A 80 -8.02 -6.74 15.72
N ASP A 81 -7.62 -5.73 16.47
CA ASP A 81 -6.25 -5.23 16.47
C ASP A 81 -5.38 -6.11 17.36
N SER A 82 -4.40 -6.78 16.75
CA SER A 82 -3.42 -7.59 17.48
C SER A 82 -2.05 -6.93 17.46
N PRO A 83 -1.72 -6.08 18.46
CA PRO A 83 -0.44 -5.37 18.47
C PRO A 83 0.75 -6.33 18.61
N ALA A 84 0.58 -7.43 19.35
CA ALA A 84 1.61 -8.46 19.47
C ALA A 84 1.93 -9.11 18.12
N LEU A 85 0.91 -9.40 17.31
CA LEU A 85 1.09 -9.95 15.97
C LEU A 85 1.78 -8.96 15.03
N MET A 86 1.32 -7.70 15.01
CA MET A 86 1.93 -6.65 14.18
C MET A 86 3.40 -6.44 14.57
N ASN A 87 3.70 -6.36 15.86
CA ASN A 87 5.08 -6.24 16.36
C ASN A 87 5.94 -7.44 15.97
N ALA A 88 5.41 -8.67 16.03
CA ALA A 88 6.14 -9.87 15.63
C ALA A 88 6.45 -9.86 14.13
N MET A 89 5.47 -9.47 13.31
CA MET A 89 5.63 -9.33 11.86
C MET A 89 6.70 -8.27 11.53
N ASP A 90 6.65 -7.11 12.19
CA ASP A 90 7.63 -6.04 12.01
C ASP A 90 9.03 -6.44 12.47
N ALA A 91 9.15 -7.16 13.59
CA ALA A 91 10.44 -7.64 14.09
C ALA A 91 11.10 -8.62 13.10
N ILE A 92 10.32 -9.51 12.50
CA ILE A 92 10.81 -10.46 11.49
C ILE A 92 11.23 -9.71 10.22
N ASN A 93 10.41 -8.78 9.73
CA ASN A 93 10.76 -7.93 8.59
C ASN A 93 12.00 -7.06 8.85
N LYS A 94 12.19 -6.57 10.07
CA LYS A 94 13.40 -5.81 10.44
C LYS A 94 14.65 -6.69 10.44
N ARG A 95 14.53 -7.94 10.91
CA ARG A 95 15.66 -8.87 11.03
C ARG A 95 16.10 -9.47 9.70
N TYR A 96 15.15 -9.89 8.87
CA TYR A 96 15.42 -10.64 7.64
C TYR A 96 15.32 -9.78 6.37
N GLY A 97 15.09 -8.48 6.54
CA GLY A 97 14.92 -7.52 5.46
C GLY A 97 13.46 -7.25 5.14
N HIS A 98 13.21 -6.06 4.62
CA HIS A 98 11.88 -5.59 4.27
C HIS A 98 11.15 -6.60 3.39
N ASP A 99 9.83 -6.73 3.58
CA ASP A 99 8.96 -7.55 2.72
C ASP A 99 9.13 -9.08 2.88
N THR A 100 9.82 -9.54 3.91
CA THR A 100 10.03 -10.98 4.18
C THR A 100 8.75 -11.69 4.61
N LEU A 101 7.99 -11.09 5.53
CA LEU A 101 6.63 -11.48 5.88
C LEU A 101 5.64 -10.48 5.32
N ARG A 102 4.63 -11.02 4.62
CA ARG A 102 3.56 -10.25 3.98
C ARG A 102 2.23 -10.96 4.20
N LEU A 103 1.13 -10.24 4.02
CA LEU A 103 -0.19 -10.87 3.95
C LEU A 103 -0.29 -11.69 2.67
N GLY A 104 -0.74 -12.95 2.78
CA GLY A 104 -0.88 -13.84 1.62
C GLY A 104 -1.82 -13.31 0.54
N SER A 105 -2.83 -12.51 0.91
CA SER A 105 -3.76 -11.88 -0.04
C SER A 105 -3.12 -10.82 -0.95
N GLY A 106 -1.94 -10.30 -0.60
CA GLY A 106 -1.24 -9.25 -1.35
C GLY A 106 0.04 -9.72 -2.04
N ALA A 107 0.39 -11.01 -1.93
CA ALA A 107 1.63 -11.53 -2.46
C ALA A 107 1.46 -11.91 -3.94
N GLY A 108 1.75 -10.97 -4.84
CA GLY A 108 2.25 -11.34 -6.17
C GLY A 108 3.60 -12.04 -6.05
N PHE A 109 4.05 -12.73 -7.10
CA PHE A 109 5.25 -13.57 -7.12
C PHE A 109 6.60 -12.82 -6.99
N GLY A 110 6.62 -11.56 -6.54
CA GLY A 110 7.85 -10.76 -6.46
C GLY A 110 7.88 -9.78 -5.29
N ARG A 111 9.08 -9.56 -4.75
CA ARG A 111 9.37 -8.40 -3.88
C ARG A 111 9.11 -7.13 -4.68
N TRP A 112 8.56 -6.10 -4.04
CA TRP A 112 8.41 -4.80 -4.69
C TRP A 112 9.78 -4.32 -5.21
N LYS A 113 9.85 -4.00 -6.51
CA LYS A 113 11.02 -3.41 -7.14
C LYS A 113 10.58 -2.10 -7.77
N ALA A 114 11.20 -1.00 -7.35
CA ALA A 114 11.06 0.25 -8.07
C ALA A 114 11.57 0.05 -9.51
N ARG A 115 10.80 0.52 -10.49
CA ARG A 115 11.24 0.61 -11.89
C ARG A 115 12.01 1.90 -12.06
N PHE A 116 13.25 1.79 -12.48
CA PHE A 116 14.18 2.92 -12.70
C PHE A 116 14.46 3.12 -14.19
N ASP A 117 13.53 2.73 -15.07
CA ASP A 117 13.75 2.67 -16.52
C ASP A 117 14.12 4.03 -17.15
N ASN A 118 13.76 5.14 -16.50
CA ASN A 118 14.08 6.51 -16.92
C ASN A 118 15.08 7.21 -15.99
N LYS A 119 15.87 6.45 -15.23
CA LYS A 119 16.89 7.03 -14.36
C LYS A 119 18.08 7.50 -15.20
N THR A 120 18.53 8.73 -14.95
CA THR A 120 19.81 9.23 -15.49
C THR A 120 20.96 8.41 -14.96
N PHE A 121 21.99 8.20 -15.78
CA PHE A 121 23.23 7.58 -15.37
C PHE A 121 23.84 8.26 -14.13
N HIS A 122 24.56 7.47 -13.34
CA HIS A 122 25.23 7.80 -12.09
C HIS A 122 26.55 8.55 -12.32
N TYR A 123 26.51 9.65 -13.07
CA TYR A 123 27.72 10.38 -13.46
C TYR A 123 28.62 10.81 -12.29
N THR A 124 28.05 10.98 -11.09
CA THR A 124 28.79 11.42 -9.90
C THR A 124 29.14 10.30 -8.93
N THR A 125 28.58 9.10 -9.11
CA THR A 125 28.72 7.99 -8.15
C THR A 125 29.21 6.69 -8.76
N ASP A 126 29.25 6.58 -10.09
CA ASP A 126 29.82 5.43 -10.80
C ASP A 126 30.70 5.89 -11.97
N TRP A 127 32.00 5.63 -11.86
CA TRP A 127 33.00 5.98 -12.88
C TRP A 127 32.77 5.25 -14.21
N SER A 128 32.13 4.08 -14.19
CA SER A 128 31.84 3.30 -15.40
C SER A 128 30.71 3.90 -16.24
N GLU A 129 29.89 4.76 -15.63
CA GLU A 129 28.76 5.42 -16.27
C GLU A 129 29.09 6.85 -16.76
N LEU A 130 30.37 7.27 -16.70
CA LEU A 130 30.81 8.58 -17.20
C LEU A 130 30.74 8.67 -18.74
N PRO A 131 30.39 9.84 -19.30
CA PRO A 131 30.42 10.06 -20.75
C PRO A 131 31.84 9.90 -21.28
N LYS A 132 32.02 9.06 -22.32
CA LYS A 132 33.31 8.95 -23.01
C LYS A 132 33.43 10.10 -24.00
N ALA A 133 34.47 10.92 -23.85
CA ALA A 133 34.86 11.90 -24.86
C ALA A 133 35.70 11.20 -25.94
N PHE A 134 35.42 11.51 -27.21
CA PHE A 134 36.21 11.10 -28.37
C PHE A 134 37.22 12.19 -28.73
#